data_AF-A0A3D5JWV9-F1
#
_entry.id   AF-A0A3D5JWV9-F1
#
_cell.length_a   1.000
_cell.length_b   1.000
_cell.length_c   1.000
_cell.angle_alpha   90.00
_cell.angle_beta   90.00
_cell.angle_gamma   90.00
#
_symmetry.space_group_name_H-M   'P 1'
#
loop_
_entity.id
_entity.type
_entity.pdbx_description
1 polymer ?
#
loop_
_entity_poly.entity_id
_entity_poly.type
_entity_poly.pdbx_seq_one_letter_code
_entity_poly.pdbx_strand_id
1 'polypeptide(L)'
;SVLDGIPRHLPSLQRAEKLVKKAHKNKLADKPLAKPAKQRYTKASLGRELFALAEYAQTRGWQPEALLRAETKRQEKALRKKEPRLAK
;
A
#
# COMPACT_ATOMS: atom_id res chain seq x y z
N SER A 1 -6.01 -14.47 10.20
CA SER A 1 -4.96 -13.43 10.08
C SER A 1 -5.57 -12.06 10.33
N VAL A 2 -4.82 -11.15 10.96
CA VAL A 2 -5.26 -9.78 11.24
C VAL A 2 -5.61 -9.07 9.94
N LEU A 3 -5.08 -9.49 8.79
CA LEU A 3 -5.29 -8.87 7.49
C LEU A 3 -6.47 -9.43 6.68
N ASP A 4 -7.12 -10.52 7.10
CA ASP A 4 -8.10 -11.25 6.25
C ASP A 4 -9.40 -10.47 5.94
N GLY A 5 -9.75 -9.48 6.75
CA GLY A 5 -10.93 -8.64 6.52
C GLY A 5 -10.78 -7.53 5.46
N ILE A 6 -9.74 -7.57 4.62
CA ILE A 6 -9.54 -6.58 3.54
C ILE A 6 -10.19 -7.11 2.25
N PRO A 7 -11.26 -6.47 1.71
CA PRO A 7 -11.95 -7.00 0.54
C PRO A 7 -11.06 -7.04 -0.70
N ARG A 8 -11.16 -8.13 -1.48
CA ARG A 8 -10.24 -8.40 -2.60
C ARG A 8 -10.56 -7.62 -3.88
N HIS A 9 -11.82 -7.23 -4.05
CA HIS A 9 -12.35 -6.57 -5.25
C HIS A 9 -12.21 -5.03 -5.21
N LEU A 10 -11.61 -4.47 -4.16
CA LEU A 10 -11.39 -3.03 -4.09
C LEU A 10 -10.39 -2.56 -5.15
N PRO A 11 -10.53 -1.31 -5.62
CA PRO A 11 -9.46 -0.61 -6.31
C PRO A 11 -8.17 -0.65 -5.51
N SER A 12 -7.05 -0.75 -6.21
CA SER A 12 -5.74 -1.07 -5.63
C SER A 12 -5.28 -0.03 -4.62
N LEU A 13 -5.54 1.25 -4.88
CA LEU A 13 -5.21 2.35 -3.99
C LEU A 13 -6.00 2.28 -2.67
N GLN A 14 -7.31 2.05 -2.76
CA GLN A 14 -8.17 1.88 -1.58
C GLN A 14 -7.79 0.63 -0.77
N ARG A 15 -7.39 -0.45 -1.46
CA ARG A 15 -6.89 -1.66 -0.81
C ARG A 15 -5.58 -1.39 -0.07
N ALA A 16 -4.64 -0.68 -0.70
CA ALA A 16 -3.37 -0.30 -0.09
C ALA A 16 -3.58 0.55 1.17
N GLU A 17 -4.48 1.52 1.12
CA GLU A 17 -4.86 2.35 2.28
C GLU A 17 -5.37 1.49 3.45
N LYS A 18 -6.32 0.57 3.20
CA LYS A 18 -6.84 -0.33 4.24
C LYS A 18 -5.76 -1.25 4.80
N LEU A 19 -4.87 -1.77 3.95
CA LEU A 19 -3.75 -2.61 4.39
C LEU A 19 -2.83 -1.86 5.35
N VAL A 20 -2.40 -0.65 4.97
CA VAL A 20 -1.55 0.21 5.80
C VAL A 20 -2.23 0.53 7.13
N LYS A 21 -3.51 0.96 7.08
CA LYS A 21 -4.30 1.27 8.28
C LYS A 21 -4.39 0.08 9.24
N LYS A 22 -4.66 -1.12 8.72
CA LYS A 22 -4.79 -2.33 9.54
C LYS A 22 -3.44 -2.79 10.08
N ALA A 23 -2.38 -2.68 9.29
CA ALA A 23 -1.02 -3.00 9.74
C ALA A 23 -0.58 -2.12 10.92
N HIS A 24 -0.80 -0.80 10.83
CA HIS A 24 -0.48 0.12 11.92
C HIS A 24 -1.35 -0.12 13.16
N LYS A 25 -2.68 -0.30 12.98
CA LYS A 25 -3.60 -0.55 14.10
C LYS A 25 -3.17 -1.76 14.96
N ASN A 26 -2.56 -2.76 14.33
CA ASN A 26 -2.17 -4.01 14.99
C ASN A 26 -0.65 -4.13 15.18
N LYS A 27 0.10 -3.02 15.12
CA LYS A 27 1.56 -2.98 15.35
C LYS A 27 2.35 -3.97 14.48
N LEU A 28 1.85 -4.28 13.28
CA LEU A 28 2.57 -5.11 12.29
C LEU A 28 3.59 -4.30 11.48
N ALA A 29 3.52 -2.97 11.59
CA ALA A 29 4.34 -2.01 10.86
C ALA A 29 4.78 -0.86 11.79
N ASP A 30 5.82 -1.10 12.59
CA ASP A 30 6.45 -0.04 13.41
C ASP A 30 7.26 0.95 12.56
N LYS A 31 7.60 0.55 11.32
CA LYS A 31 8.25 1.37 10.31
C LYS A 31 7.35 1.48 9.08
N PRO A 32 7.44 2.58 8.30
CA PRO A 32 6.74 2.70 7.03
C PRO A 32 7.02 1.49 6.13
N LEU A 33 5.98 0.93 5.49
CA LEU A 33 6.10 -0.22 4.59
C LEU A 33 6.90 0.13 3.32
N ALA A 34 6.79 1.39 2.89
CA ALA A 34 7.57 1.97 1.83
C ALA A 34 8.05 3.36 2.27
N LYS A 35 9.25 3.73 1.85
CA LYS A 35 9.76 5.09 2.05
C LYS A 35 9.23 5.98 0.92
N PRO A 36 8.57 7.11 1.22
CA PRO A 36 8.22 8.07 0.19
C PRO A 36 9.48 8.67 -0.44
N ALA A 37 9.38 9.11 -1.70
CA ALA A 37 10.46 9.82 -2.37
C ALA A 37 10.76 11.18 -1.73
N LYS A 38 9.72 11.84 -1.17
CA LYS A 38 9.86 13.12 -0.46
C LYS A 38 9.58 12.95 1.03
N GLN A 39 10.31 13.70 1.86
CA GLN A 39 10.19 13.67 3.32
C GLN A 39 8.83 14.18 3.82
N ARG A 40 8.20 15.13 3.10
CA ARG A 40 6.93 15.76 3.50
C ARG A 40 6.06 16.04 2.29
N TYR A 41 4.77 15.70 2.39
CA TYR A 41 3.74 16.03 1.42
C TYR A 41 2.65 16.90 2.07
N THR A 42 2.16 17.89 1.32
CA THR A 42 0.83 18.46 1.53
C THR A 42 -0.21 17.64 0.76
N LYS A 43 -1.50 17.73 1.15
CA LYS A 43 -2.60 17.05 0.44
C LYS A 43 -2.58 17.34 -1.08
N ALA A 44 -2.40 18.61 -1.44
CA ALA A 44 -2.35 19.04 -2.84
C ALA A 44 -1.13 18.46 -3.58
N SER A 45 0.06 18.49 -2.97
CA SER A 45 1.26 17.93 -3.59
C SER A 45 1.20 16.42 -3.77
N LEU A 46 0.62 15.69 -2.80
CA LEU A 46 0.45 14.24 -2.89
C LEU A 46 -0.55 13.87 -3.99
N GLY A 47 -1.67 14.59 -4.09
CA GLY A 47 -2.65 14.34 -5.15
C GLY A 47 -2.06 14.52 -6.56
N ARG A 48 -1.27 15.58 -6.77
CA ARG A 48 -0.56 15.80 -8.03
C ARG A 48 0.45 14.70 -8.34
N GLU A 49 1.20 14.23 -7.34
CA GLU A 49 2.18 13.17 -7.51
C GLU A 49 1.53 11.81 -7.82
N LEU A 50 0.42 11.48 -7.15
CA LEU A 50 -0.36 10.28 -7.47
C LEU A 50 -0.86 10.31 -8.91
N PHE A 51 -1.35 11.45 -9.38
CA PHE A 51 -1.77 11.62 -10.77
C PHE A 51 -0.60 11.46 -11.75
N ALA A 52 0.52 12.14 -11.49
CA ALA A 52 1.72 12.06 -12.33
C ALA A 52 2.27 10.63 -12.42
N LEU A 53 2.21 9.84 -11.34
CA LEU A 53 2.60 8.42 -11.35
C LEU A 53 1.65 7.56 -12.20
N ALA A 54 0.35 7.85 -12.17
CA ALA A 54 -0.63 7.16 -13.00
C ALA A 54 -0.44 7.50 -14.49
N GLU A 55 -0.23 8.77 -14.81
CA GLU A 55 0.12 9.23 -16.16
C GLU A 55 1.41 8.55 -16.64
N TYR A 56 2.48 8.57 -15.83
CA TYR A 56 3.73 7.93 -16.16
C TYR A 56 3.55 6.43 -16.50
N ALA A 57 2.82 5.67 -15.68
CA ALA A 57 2.54 4.28 -15.98
C ALA A 57 1.78 4.11 -17.31
N GLN A 58 0.78 4.96 -17.57
CA GLN A 58 0.01 4.94 -18.81
C GLN A 58 0.89 5.21 -20.03
N THR A 59 1.78 6.23 -19.99
CA THR A 59 2.67 6.56 -21.12
C THR A 59 3.65 5.44 -21.47
N ARG A 60 3.90 4.54 -20.52
CA ARG A 60 4.75 3.34 -20.68
C ARG A 60 3.95 2.09 -21.09
N GLY A 61 2.63 2.22 -21.31
CA GLY A 61 1.74 1.11 -21.63
C GLY A 61 1.43 0.20 -20.44
N TRP A 62 1.69 0.65 -19.21
CA TRP A 62 1.43 -0.12 -18.00
C TRP A 62 0.09 0.28 -17.39
N GLN A 63 -0.57 -0.67 -16.70
CA GLN A 63 -1.76 -0.36 -15.92
C GLN A 63 -1.37 -0.01 -14.46
N PRO A 64 -1.50 1.25 -14.01
CA PRO A 64 -1.13 1.65 -12.66
C PRO A 64 -1.86 0.83 -11.58
N GLU A 65 -3.13 0.54 -11.82
CA GLU A 65 -4.00 -0.26 -10.96
C GLU A 65 -3.49 -1.70 -10.80
N ALA A 66 -2.98 -2.32 -11.87
CA ALA A 66 -2.39 -3.65 -11.82
C ALA A 66 -1.04 -3.66 -11.09
N LEU A 67 -0.19 -2.65 -11.36
CA LEU A 67 1.11 -2.47 -10.70
C LEU A 67 0.94 -2.31 -9.18
N LEU A 68 0.06 -1.40 -8.75
CA LEU A 68 -0.18 -1.17 -7.32
C LEU A 68 -0.85 -2.38 -6.65
N ARG A 69 -1.73 -3.10 -7.35
CA ARG A 69 -2.30 -4.36 -6.84
C ARG A 69 -1.23 -5.42 -6.60
N ALA A 70 -0.28 -5.56 -7.52
CA ALA A 70 0.83 -6.50 -7.38
C ALA A 70 1.74 -6.13 -6.19
N GLU A 71 2.09 -4.85 -6.05
CA GLU A 71 2.91 -4.38 -4.93
C GLU A 71 2.18 -4.53 -3.58
N THR A 72 0.88 -4.21 -3.53
CA THR A 72 0.05 -4.40 -2.33
C THR A 72 0.07 -5.86 -1.87
N LYS A 73 -0.02 -6.82 -2.79
CA LYS A 73 0.07 -8.26 -2.46
C LYS A 73 1.45 -8.62 -1.87
N ARG A 74 2.54 -8.05 -2.39
CA ARG A 74 3.90 -8.27 -1.87
C ARG A 74 4.03 -7.75 -0.44
N GLN A 75 3.55 -6.54 -0.18
CA GLN A 75 3.54 -5.93 1.15
C GLN A 75 2.67 -6.74 2.13
N GLU A 76 1.48 -7.17 1.71
CA GLU A 76 0.60 -8.02 2.51
C GLU A 76 1.29 -9.33 2.91
N LYS A 77 1.97 -10.00 1.96
CA LYS A 77 2.73 -11.23 2.24
C LYS A 77 3.86 -10.98 3.24
N ALA A 78 4.58 -9.86 3.12
CA ALA A 78 5.64 -9.49 4.06
C ALA A 78 5.11 -9.22 5.47
N LEU A 79 3.94 -8.59 5.58
CA LEU A 79 3.25 -8.36 6.85
C LEU A 79 2.75 -9.65 7.50
N ARG A 80 2.15 -10.56 6.73
CA ARG A 80 1.68 -11.86 7.25
C ARG A 80 2.80 -12.70 7.87
N LYS A 81 4.03 -12.60 7.35
CA LYS A 81 5.21 -13.25 7.95
C LYS A 81 5.57 -12.71 9.34
N LYS A 82 5.13 -11.50 9.70
CA LYS A 82 5.36 -10.89 11.01
C LYS A 82 4.27 -11.27 12.02
N GLU A 83 3.08 -11.66 11.58
CA GLU A 83 1.96 -12.07 12.45
C GLU A 83 2.33 -13.19 13.46
N PRO A 84 2.99 -14.30 13.08
CA PRO A 84 3.36 -15.34 14.05
C PRO A 84 4.38 -14.87 15.12
N ARG A 85 5.04 -13.71 14.92
CA ARG A 85 5.97 -13.13 15.91
C ARG A 85 5.29 -12.25 16.95
N LEU A 86 4.04 -11.83 16.72
CA LEU A 86 3.24 -11.02 17.65
C LEU A 86 2.18 -11.85 18.40
N ALA A 87 1.93 -13.08 17.97
CA ALA A 87 1.00 -14.01 18.62
C ALA A 87 1.67 -14.93 19.67
N LYS A 88 2.96 -14.72 19.93
CA LYS A 88 3.70 -15.24 21.09
C LYS A 88 4.00 -14.07 22.02
#